data_AF-A0A8B9FBV6-F1
#
_entry.id   AF-A0A8B9FBV6-F1
#
_cell.length_a   1.000
_cell.length_b   1.000
_cell.length_c   1.000
_cell.angle_alpha   90.00
_cell.angle_beta   90.00
_cell.angle_gamma   90.00
#
_symmetry.space_group_name_H-M   'P 1'
#
loop_
_entity.id
_entity.type
_entity.pdbx_description
1 polymer ?
#
loop_
_entity_poly.entity_id
_entity_poly.type
_entity_poly.pdbx_seq_one_letter_code
_entity_poly.pdbx_strand_id
1 'polypeptide(L)' 'MVCAGGDGLRSGCQGDSGGPLHCAVNGQYEVHGVTSFVSALGCNVQRKPTVFTRVSAYVSWISNVRRLLGR' A
#
# COMPACT_ATOMS: atom_id res chain seq x y z
N MET A 1 3.82 -6.52 -5.56
CA MET A 1 2.67 -5.62 -5.31
C MET A 1 1.68 -6.25 -4.34
N VAL A 2 0.80 -5.44 -3.75
CA VAL A 2 -0.43 -5.82 -3.03
C VAL A 2 -1.59 -4.99 -3.56
N CYS A 3 -2.81 -5.53 -3.51
CA CYS A 3 -3.99 -4.90 -4.08
C CYS A 3 -5.05 -4.73 -2.98
N ALA A 4 -5.80 -3.63 -3.02
CA ALA A 4 -6.96 -3.40 -2.15
C ALA A 4 -8.10 -2.72 -2.94
N GLY A 5 -9.34 -2.98 -2.53
CA GLY A 5 -10.53 -2.49 -3.22
C GLY A 5 -10.85 -3.31 -4.47
N GLY A 6 -11.40 -2.65 -5.49
CA GLY A 6 -11.85 -3.30 -6.73
C GLY A 6 -13.26 -3.89 -6.65
N ASP A 7 -13.99 -3.57 -5.58
CA ASP A 7 -15.43 -3.80 -5.40
C ASP A 7 -16.30 -2.67 -5.99
N GLY A 8 -15.67 -1.71 -6.69
CA GLY A 8 -16.36 -0.55 -7.26
C GLY A 8 -16.85 0.47 -6.22
N LEU A 9 -16.55 0.26 -4.93
CA LEU A 9 -16.97 1.12 -3.84
C LEU A 9 -15.76 1.72 -3.10
N ARG A 10 -14.71 0.92 -2.91
CA ARG A 10 -13.52 1.28 -2.14
C ARG A 10 -12.30 1.27 -3.04
N SER A 11 -11.51 2.32 -2.92
CA SER A 11 -10.22 2.43 -3.60
C SER A 11 -9.35 3.51 -2.95
N GLY A 12 -8.11 3.63 -3.42
CA GLY A 12 -7.18 4.67 -3.00
C GLY A 12 -7.40 6.04 -3.67
N CYS A 13 -8.59 6.34 -4.24
CA CYS A 13 -8.84 7.62 -4.93
C CYS A 13 -8.57 8.86 -4.07
N GLN A 14 -8.81 8.77 -2.76
CA GLN A 14 -8.74 9.91 -1.83
C GLN A 14 -7.45 9.94 -1.00
N GLY A 15 -6.49 9.08 -1.33
CA GLY A 15 -5.18 9.06 -0.68
C GLY A 15 -4.11 9.74 -1.52
N ASP A 16 -2.95 9.98 -0.91
CA ASP A 16 -1.80 10.55 -1.61
C ASP A 16 -1.01 9.48 -2.37
N SER A 17 -0.40 9.90 -3.49
CA SER A 17 0.64 9.10 -4.16
C SER A 17 1.81 8.90 -3.19
N GLY A 18 2.25 7.65 -3.00
CA GLY A 18 3.26 7.31 -1.99
C GLY A 18 2.73 7.19 -0.54
N GLY A 19 1.44 7.42 -0.30
CA GLY A 19 0.83 7.25 1.03
C GLY A 19 0.73 5.78 1.49
N PRO A 20 0.49 5.53 2.79
CA PRO A 20 0.44 4.18 3.35
C PRO A 20 -0.92 3.49 3.17
N LEU A 21 -0.90 2.25 2.67
CA LEU A 21 -1.95 1.27 2.93
C LEU A 21 -1.67 0.61 4.28
N HIS A 22 -2.48 0.95 5.29
CA HIS A 22 -2.36 0.41 6.64
C HIS A 22 -3.54 -0.50 7.00
N CYS A 23 -3.26 -1.59 7.72
CA CYS A 23 -4.26 -2.55 8.17
C CYS A 23 -4.11 -2.77 9.68
N ALA A 24 -5.24 -2.91 10.39
CA ALA A 24 -5.22 -3.32 11.78
C ALA A 24 -4.99 -4.83 11.88
N VAL A 25 -3.88 -5.24 12.48
CA VAL A 25 -3.49 -6.62 12.75
C VAL A 25 -3.30 -6.76 14.26
N ASN A 26 -4.08 -7.64 14.90
CA ASN A 26 -4.03 -7.85 16.36
C ASN A 26 -4.13 -6.54 17.19
N GLY A 27 -4.95 -5.59 16.73
CA GLY A 27 -5.16 -4.30 17.41
C GLY A 27 -4.08 -3.25 17.17
N GLN A 28 -3.08 -3.52 16.33
CA GLN A 28 -2.05 -2.57 15.94
C GLN A 28 -2.13 -2.27 14.44
N TYR A 29 -1.90 -1.02 14.05
CA TYR A 29 -1.84 -0.66 12.63
C TYR A 29 -0.46 -0.95 12.06
N GLU A 30 -0.42 -1.75 11.00
CA GLU A 30 0.78 -2.09 10.25
C GLU A 30 0.69 -1.49 8.84
N VAL A 31 1.83 -1.13 8.23
CA VAL A 31 1.89 -0.66 6.85
C VAL A 31 2.13 -1.84 5.91
N HIS A 32 1.12 -2.20 5.11
CA HIS A 32 1.18 -3.32 4.17
C HIS A 32 1.59 -2.88 2.76
N GLY A 33 1.31 -1.63 2.39
CA GLY A 33 1.61 -1.13 1.07
C GLY A 33 1.89 0.36 0.99
N VAL A 34 2.47 0.77 -0.13
CA VAL A 34 2.68 2.17 -0.52
C VAL A 34 1.90 2.45 -1.79
N THR A 35 1.07 3.49 -1.82
CA THR A 35 0.21 3.84 -2.96
C THR A 35 1.05 3.99 -4.22
N SER A 36 0.66 3.28 -5.29
CA SER A 36 1.35 3.32 -6.57
C SER A 36 0.44 3.84 -7.67
N PHE A 37 -0.48 3.01 -8.18
CA PHE A 37 -1.34 3.40 -9.30
C PHE A 37 -2.73 2.77 -9.24
N VAL A 38 -3.60 3.29 -10.08
CA VAL A 38 -4.96 2.82 -10.31
C VAL A 38 -5.16 2.50 -11.79
N SER A 39 -6.33 1.96 -12.17
CA SER A 39 -6.64 1.70 -13.57
C SER A 39 -6.76 2.99 -14.37
N ALA A 40 -6.35 2.94 -15.64
CA ALA A 40 -6.60 4.01 -16.61
C ALA A 40 -8.10 4.27 -16.86
N LEU A 41 -8.98 3.31 -16.52
CA LEU A 41 -10.43 3.47 -16.61
C LEU A 41 -11.02 4.30 -15.45
N GLY A 42 -10.20 4.63 -14.45
CA GLY A 42 -10.62 5.36 -13.26
C GLY A 42 -10.10 4.73 -11.97
N CYS A 43 -10.13 5.52 -10.89
CA CYS A 43 -9.58 5.11 -9.61
C CYS A 43 -10.50 4.19 -8.79
N ASN A 44 -11.78 4.07 -9.14
CA ASN A 44 -12.74 3.18 -8.48
C ASN A 44 -13.59 2.44 -9.53
N VAL A 45 -13.06 1.34 -10.05
CA VAL A 45 -13.71 0.54 -11.11
C VAL A 45 -13.84 -0.91 -10.63
N GLN A 46 -15.01 -1.51 -10.88
CA GLN A 46 -15.27 -2.91 -10.53
C GLN A 46 -14.21 -3.84 -11.13
N ARG A 47 -13.66 -4.74 -10.31
CA ARG A 47 -12.53 -5.64 -10.63
C ARG A 47 -11.22 -4.94 -11.01
N LYS A 48 -11.06 -3.65 -10.69
CA LYS A 48 -9.83 -2.87 -10.88
C LYS A 48 -9.38 -2.27 -9.54
N PRO A 49 -8.71 -3.06 -8.69
CA PRO A 49 -8.25 -2.58 -7.39
C PRO A 49 -7.16 -1.51 -7.55
N THR A 50 -6.97 -0.72 -6.49
CA THR A 50 -5.77 0.12 -6.37
C THR A 50 -4.57 -0.79 -6.11
N VAL A 51 -3.46 -0.49 -6.79
CA VAL A 51 -2.22 -1.26 -6.70
C VAL A 51 -1.22 -0.51 -5.83
N PHE A 52 -0.67 -1.24 -4.86
CA PHE A 52 0.30 -0.74 -3.90
C PHE A 52 1.60 -1.54 -3.99
N THR A 53 2.73 -0.88 -3.76
CA THR A 53 4.02 -1.56 -3.56
C THR A 53 3.95 -2.38 -2.28
N ARG A 54 4.37 -3.65 -2.31
CA ARG A 54 4.29 -4.56 -1.15
C ARG A 54 5.41 -4.23 -0.16
N VAL A 55 5.09 -3.65 1.00
CA VAL A 55 6.12 -3.27 2.00
C VAL A 55 6.88 -4.48 2.55
N SER A 56 6.21 -5.61 2.77
CA SER A 56 6.85 -6.82 3.31
C SER A 56 8.00 -7.35 2.46
N ALA A 57 8.01 -7.08 1.15
CA ALA A 57 9.11 -7.46 0.26
C ALA A 57 10.40 -6.64 0.49
N TYR A 58 10.30 -5.50 1.19
CA TYR A 58 11.40 -4.56 1.40
C TYR A 58 11.86 -4.49 2.86
N VAL A 59 11.26 -5.28 3.77
CA VAL A 59 11.60 -5.24 5.21
C VAL A 59 13.10 -5.46 5.45
N SER A 60 13.72 -6.43 4.77
CA SER A 60 15.16 -6.68 4.88
C SER A 60 16.01 -5.47 4.48
N TRP A 61 15.63 -4.78 3.41
CA TRP A 61 16.30 -3.56 2.97
C TRP A 61 16.10 -2.42 3.97
N ILE A 62 14.87 -2.20 4.45
CA ILE A 62 14.54 -1.19 5.46
C ILE A 62 15.36 -1.42 6.73
N SER A 63 15.41 -2.66 7.23
CA SER A 63 16.20 -3.02 8.41
C SER A 63 17.70 -2.81 8.21
N ASN A 64 18.22 -3.11 7.01
CA ASN A 64 19.63 -2.89 6.69
C ASN A 64 19.97 -1.39 6.70
N VAL A 65 19.19 -0.56 5.99
CA VAL A 65 19.39 0.89 5.95
C VAL A 65 19.25 1.51 7.33
N ARG A 66 18.25 1.08 8.12
CA ARG A 66 18.06 1.56 9.50
C ARG A 66 19.30 1.32 10.36
N ARG A 67 19.89 0.11 10.28
CA ARG A 67 21.13 -0.23 11.00
C ARG A 67 22.32 0.62 10.55
N LEU A 68 22.47 0.83 9.24
CA LEU A 68 23.55 1.67 8.69
C LEU A 68 23.46 3.13 9.16
N LEU A 69 22.25 3.62 9.40
CA LEU A 69 21.99 4.97 9.91
C LEU A 69 22.08 5.09 11.44
N GLY A 70 22.54 4.05 12.14
CA GLY A 70 22.71 4.08 13.59
C GLY A 70 21.40 4.17 14.39
N ARG A 71 20.30 3.66 13.82
CA ARG A 71 18.95 3.62 14.43
C ARG A 71 18.43 2.20 14.65
#